data_AF-A0A811QHK0-F1
#
_entry.id   AF-A0A811QHK0-F1
#
_cell.length_a   1.000
_cell.length_b   1.000
_cell.length_c   1.000
_cell.angle_alpha   90.00
_cell.angle_beta   90.00
_cell.angle_gamma   90.00
#
_symmetry.space_group_name_H-M   'P 1'
#
loop_
_entity.id
_entity.type
_entity.pdbx_description
1 polymer ?
#
loop_
_entity_poly.entity_id
_entity_poly.type
_entity_poly.pdbx_seq_one_letter_code
_entity_poly.pdbx_strand_id
1 'polypeptide(L)' 'MVTCAGELLLVILRVVGGHPSFAEVYKTEWTPENMLELRDRVTDLSVHSLFLGRGESFALSAREYPAIKRNQ' A
#
# COMPACT_ATOMS: atom_id res chain seq x y z
N MET A 1 6.17 -3.39 -2.68
CA MET A 1 5.24 -2.62 -3.54
C MET A 1 3.95 -3.40 -3.62
N VAL A 2 2.80 -2.73 -3.78
CA VAL A 2 1.49 -3.38 -3.83
C VAL A 2 0.63 -2.73 -4.91
N THR A 3 -0.06 -3.53 -5.71
CA THR A 3 -1.06 -3.03 -6.65
C THR A 3 -2.39 -2.85 -5.93
N CYS A 4 -2.99 -1.66 -6.03
CA CYS A 4 -4.27 -1.32 -5.42
C CYS A 4 -5.10 -0.51 -6.42
N ALA A 5 -6.30 -0.98 -6.76
CA ALA A 5 -7.18 -0.33 -7.75
C ALA A 5 -6.52 -0.03 -9.10
N GLY A 6 -5.55 -0.86 -9.53
CA GLY A 6 -4.78 -0.65 -10.76
C GLY A 6 -3.60 0.32 -10.63
N GLU A 7 -3.42 0.96 -9.47
CA GLU A 7 -2.25 1.80 -9.17
C GLU A 7 -1.17 0.99 -8.45
N LEU A 8 0.10 1.26 -8.77
CA LEU A 8 1.24 0.72 -8.01
C LEU A 8 1.54 1.65 -6.82
N LEU A 9 1.55 1.07 -5.62
CA LEU A 9 1.83 1.77 -4.38
C LEU A 9 3.15 1.27 -3.77
N LEU A 10 4.00 2.20 -3.35
CA LEU A 10 5.13 1.91 -2.48
C LEU A 10 4.68 1.98 -1.04
N VAL A 11 5.04 0.96 -0.26
CA VAL A 11 4.75 0.88 1.17
C VAL A 11 6.05 0.84 1.93
N ILE A 12 6.27 1.82 2.79
CA ILE A 12 7.44 1.93 3.65
C ILE A 12 7.02 1.54 5.07
N LEU A 13 7.54 0.42 5.54
CA LEU A 13 7.31 -0.08 6.89
C LEU A 13 8.41 0.42 7.83
N ARG A 14 8.03 1.18 8.87
CA ARG A 14 8.93 1.48 9.98
C ARG A 14 8.86 0.37 11.01
N VAL A 15 9.99 -0.29 11.24
CA VAL A 15 10.12 -1.38 12.21
C VAL A 15 10.81 -0.84 13.45
N VAL A 16 10.20 -1.03 14.62
CA VAL A 16 10.78 -0.68 15.93
C VAL A 16 10.81 -1.95 16.78
N GLY A 17 11.99 -2.34 17.27
CA GLY A 17 12.15 -3.54 18.08
C GLY A 17 11.78 -4.85 17.37
N GLY A 18 11.87 -4.89 16.03
CA GLY A 18 11.49 -6.07 15.23
C GLY A 18 10.00 -6.18 14.91
N HIS A 19 9.17 -5.25 15.40
CA HIS A 19 7.75 -5.18 15.10
C HIS A 19 7.42 -4.00 14.17
N PRO A 20 6.57 -4.20 13.15
CA PRO A 20 6.06 -3.09 12.34
C PRO A 20 5.29 -2.11 13.24
N SER A 21 5.75 -0.85 13.27
CA SER A 21 5.19 0.21 14.11
C SER A 21 4.27 1.15 13.34
N PHE A 22 4.63 1.45 12.08
CA PHE A 22 3.86 2.33 11.20
C PHE A 22 4.17 2.03 9.73
N ALA A 23 3.21 2.32 8.86
CA ALA A 23 3.34 2.18 7.42
C ALA A 23 3.04 3.52 6.73
N GLU A 24 3.92 3.95 5.83
CA GLU A 24 3.66 5.04 4.91
C GLU A 24 3.41 4.48 3.52
N VAL A 25 2.37 4.97 2.85
CA VAL A 25 2.00 4.53 1.50
C VAL A 25 2.14 5.70 0.55
N TYR A 26 2.76 5.47 -0.60
CA TYR A 26 3.00 6.49 -1.62
C TYR A 26 2.55 5.97 -2.98
N LYS A 27 1.97 6.84 -3.79
CA LYS A 27 1.82 6.58 -5.22
C LYS A 27 3.18 6.61 -5.89
N THR A 28 3.37 5.74 -6.87
CA THR A 28 4.59 5.71 -7.66
C THR A 28 4.30 5.93 -9.13
N GLU A 29 5.19 6.64 -9.81
CA GLU A 29 5.15 6.80 -11.26
C GLU A 29 6.52 6.49 -11.86
N TRP A 30 6.52 5.91 -13.06
CA TRP A 30 7.72 5.70 -13.83
C TRP A 30 7.99 6.92 -14.69
N THR A 31 9.19 7.50 -14.57
CA THR A 31 9.64 8.57 -15.46
C THR A 31 10.06 8.00 -16.82
N PRO A 32 10.16 8.84 -17.87
CA PRO A 32 10.68 8.42 -19.17
C PRO A 32 12.09 7.82 -19.11
N GLU A 33 12.87 8.15 -18.08
CA GLU A 33 14.22 7.63 -17.82
C GLU A 33 14.21 6.28 -17.06
N ASN A 34 13.05 5.64 -16.93
CA ASN A 34 12.84 4.41 -16.15
C ASN A 34 13.22 4.56 -14.66
N MET A 35 13.10 5.77 -14.10
CA MET A 35 13.21 5.96 -12.65
C MET A 35 11.82 5.90 -12.00
N LEU A 36 11.75 5.24 -10.84
CA LEU A 36 10.53 5.21 -10.03
C LEU A 36 10.53 6.41 -9.08
N GLU A 37 9.58 7.32 -9.27
CA GLU A 37 9.43 8.50 -8.41
C GLU A 37 8.25 8.36 -7.45
N LEU A 38 8.43 8.92 -6.25
CA LEU A 38 7.37 9.03 -5.25
C LEU A 38 6.55 10.28 -5.54
N ARG A 39 5.25 10.07 -5.75
CA ARG A 39 4.25 11.12 -5.92
C ARG A 39 3.66 11.44 -4.55
N ASP A 40 2.35 11.33 -4.42
CA ASP A 40 1.62 11.72 -3.23
C ASP A 40 1.64 10.62 -2.17
N ARG A 41 1.71 11.05 -0.90
CA ARG A 41 1.44 10.18 0.23
C ARG A 41 -0.05 9.84 0.22
N VAL A 42 -0.36 8.55 0.24
CA VAL A 42 -1.71 8.03 0.31
C VAL A 42 -2.09 7.86 1.78
N THR A 43 -3.11 8.60 2.21
CA THR A 43 -3.68 8.50 3.56
C THR A 43 -5.03 7.78 3.60
N ASP A 44 -5.71 7.66 2.45
CA ASP A 44 -6.98 6.96 2.31
C ASP A 44 -6.92 6.00 1.11
N LEU A 45 -7.13 4.71 1.35
CA LEU A 45 -7.23 3.66 0.33
C LEU A 45 -8.68 3.39 -0.11
N SER A 46 -9.60 4.25 0.32
CA SER A 46 -11.03 4.20 0.05
C SER A 46 -11.65 2.88 0.51
N VAL A 47 -12.10 2.02 -0.41
CA VAL A 47 -12.73 0.73 -0.11
C VAL A 47 -11.71 -0.40 0.05
N HIS A 48 -10.41 -0.12 -0.12
CA HIS A 48 -9.37 -1.13 -0.06
C HIS A 48 -8.71 -1.19 1.31
N SER A 49 -8.21 -2.37 1.64
CA SER A 49 -7.39 -2.60 2.83
C SER A 49 -6.10 -3.28 2.42
N LEU A 50 -5.00 -2.80 2.99
CA LEU A 50 -3.65 -3.25 2.68
C LEU A 50 -3.22 -4.31 3.69
N PHE A 51 -2.83 -5.48 3.20
CA PHE A 51 -2.29 -6.57 4.01
C PHE A 51 -0.79 -6.70 3.75
N LEU A 52 -0.01 -6.54 4.81
CA LEU A 52 1.45 -6.52 4.74
C LEU A 52 2.00 -7.78 5.43
N GLY A 53 2.54 -8.67 4.62
CA GLY A 53 3.19 -9.90 5.07
C GLY A 53 4.70 -9.84 4.97
N ARG A 54 5.38 -10.82 5.59
CA ARG A 54 6.83 -11.03 5.43
C ARG A 54 7.25 -11.50 4.03
N GLY A 55 6.29 -11.95 3.21
CA GLY A 55 6.53 -12.38 1.83
C GLY A 55 5.74 -11.50 0.87
N GLU A 56 4.51 -11.89 0.58
CA GLU A 56 3.63 -11.14 -0.30
C GLU A 56 2.84 -10.07 0.45
N SER A 57 2.57 -8.97 -0.26
CA SER A 57 1.72 -7.89 0.20
C SER A 57 0.66 -7.64 -0.86
N PHE A 58 -0.59 -7.44 -0.44
CA PHE A 58 -1.72 -7.32 -1.36
C PHE A 58 -2.75 -6.34 -0.81
N ALA A 59 -3.55 -5.76 -1.72
CA ALA A 59 -4.67 -4.90 -1.38
C ALA A 59 -5.97 -5.56 -1.80
N LEU A 60 -6.94 -5.63 -0.91
CA LEU A 60 -8.26 -6.22 -1.19
C LEU A 60 -9.34 -5.17 -1.06
N SER A 61 -10.31 -5.22 -1.98
CA SER A 61 -11.50 -4.37 -1.95
C SER A 61 -12.57 -4.98 -1.06
N ALA A 62 -13.14 -4.19 -0.15
CA ALA A 62 -14.30 -4.59 0.65
C ALA A 62 -15.55 -4.83 -0.23
N ARG A 63 -15.57 -4.36 -1.48
CA ARG A 63 -16.65 -4.66 -2.43
C ARG A 63 -16.62 -6.11 -2.90
N GLU A 64 -15.42 -6.65 -3.08
CA GLU A 64 -15.20 -8.04 -3.52
C GLU A 64 -15.19 -9.00 -2.34
N TYR A 65 -14.69 -8.53 -1.19
CA TYR A 65 -14.56 -9.30 0.04
C TYR A 65 -15.20 -8.55 1.22
N PRO A 66 -16.53 -8.66 1.41
CA PRO A 66 -17.27 -7.87 2.41
C PRO A 66 -16.86 -8.11 3.86
N ALA A 67 -16.22 -9.25 4.15
CA ALA A 67 -15.70 -9.58 5.47
C ALA A 67 -14.47 -8.73 5.87
N ILE A 68 -13.84 -8.04 4.92
CA ILE A 68 -12.65 -7.21 5.17
C ILE A 68 -13.06 -5.86 5.72
N LYS A 69 -12.53 -5.52 6.90
CA LYS A 69 -12.70 -4.18 7.48
C LYS A 69 -11.78 -3.19 6.79
N ARG A 70 -12.32 -2.02 6.49
CA ARG A 70 -11.54 -0.87 5.99
C ARG A 70 -10.55 -0.44 7.07
N ASN A 71 -9.38 0.01 6.64
CA ASN A 71 -8.43 0.67 7.52
C ASN A 71 -9.07 1.99 7.98
N GLN A 72 -9.41 2.10 9.28
CA GLN A 72 -9.84 3.33 9.94
C GLN A 72 -8.65 4.03 10.57
#